data_AF-A0A3G3GW57-F1
#
_entry.id   AF-A0A3G3GW57-F1
#
_cell.length_a   1.000
_cell.length_b   1.000
_cell.length_c   1.000
_cell.angle_alpha   90.00
_cell.angle_beta   90.00
_cell.angle_gamma   90.00
#
_symmetry.space_group_name_H-M   'P 1'
#
loop_
_entity.id
_entity.type
_entity.pdbx_description
1 polymer ?
#
loop_
_entity_poly.entity_id
_entity_poly.type
_entity_poly.pdbx_seq_one_letter_code
_entity_poly.pdbx_strand_id
1 'polypeptide(L)'
;MKFVTIALLLISSFLSLKHGWDAFQPATAEQAKMMADLGIAKSFMPFVGALSIIIGLMLLFPQTFFVGNLLNAIVILLIMAFSLRAGNVKMAFIEIPFLALPLLLIWLKYPFKF
;
A
#
# COMPACT_ATOMS: atom_id res chain seq x y z
N MET A 1 19.13 5.55 14.47
CA MET A 1 18.74 5.07 13.12
C MET A 1 18.13 3.67 13.13
N LYS A 2 18.75 2.65 13.76
CA LYS A 2 18.21 1.27 13.77
C LYS A 2 16.76 1.17 14.26
N PHE A 3 16.45 1.79 15.40
CA PHE A 3 15.10 1.76 15.99
C PHE A 3 14.05 2.46 15.13
N VAL A 4 14.40 3.59 14.50
CA VAL A 4 13.49 4.35 13.63
C VAL A 4 13.10 3.51 12.42
N THR A 5 14.06 2.85 11.78
CA THR A 5 13.74 2.07 10.59
C THR A 5 13.05 0.74 10.91
N ILE A 6 13.35 0.11 12.05
CA ILE A 6 12.58 -1.05 12.53
C ILE A 6 11.13 -0.62 12.82
N ALA A 7 10.93 0.53 13.46
CA ALA A 7 9.59 1.07 13.68
C ALA A 7 8.88 1.37 12.35
N LEU A 8 9.55 2.01 11.39
CA LEU A 8 8.99 2.26 10.05
C LEU A 8 8.62 0.97 9.31
N LEU A 9 9.47 -0.07 9.40
CA LEU A 9 9.20 -1.38 8.83
C LEU A 9 7.94 -2.00 9.45
N LEU A 10 7.86 -2.03 10.79
CA LEU A 10 6.71 -2.60 11.51
C LEU A 10 5.42 -1.82 11.21
N ILE A 11 5.50 -0.49 11.16
CA ILE A 11 4.37 0.36 10.77
C ILE A 11 3.97 0.05 9.32
N SER A 12 4.92 -0.04 8.39
CA SER A 12 4.67 -0.34 6.98
C SER A 12 4.03 -1.71 6.79
N SER A 13 4.55 -2.75 7.46
CA SER A 13 3.99 -4.10 7.39
C SER A 13 2.60 -4.15 8.03
N PHE A 14 2.42 -3.48 9.17
CA PHE A 14 1.12 -3.42 9.85
C PHE A 14 0.06 -2.71 9.00
N LEU A 15 0.40 -1.55 8.41
CA LEU A 15 -0.50 -0.83 7.50
C LEU A 15 -0.84 -1.68 6.28
N SER A 16 0.13 -2.36 5.68
CA SER A 16 -0.12 -3.25 4.52
C SER A 16 -1.06 -4.40 4.88
N LEU A 17 -0.87 -5.03 6.04
CA LEU A 17 -1.76 -6.07 6.55
C LEU A 17 -3.15 -5.53 6.88
N LYS A 18 -3.24 -4.33 7.47
CA LYS A 18 -4.51 -3.66 7.78
C LYS A 18 -5.29 -3.31 6.52
N HIS A 19 -4.66 -2.67 5.54
CA HIS A 19 -5.27 -2.37 4.24
C HIS A 19 -5.73 -3.65 3.53
N GLY A 20 -4.93 -4.71 3.64
CA GLY A 20 -5.29 -6.04 3.16
C GLY A 20 -6.55 -6.59 3.82
N TRP A 21 -6.62 -6.54 5.15
CA TRP A 21 -7.77 -7.00 5.93
C TRP A 21 -9.04 -6.17 5.69
N ASP A 22 -8.91 -4.85 5.62
CA ASP A 22 -10.02 -3.92 5.35
C ASP A 22 -10.64 -4.18 3.97
N ALA A 23 -9.86 -4.66 2.99
CA ALA A 23 -10.36 -5.01 1.67
C ALA A 23 -11.22 -6.30 1.63
N PHE A 24 -11.19 -7.12 2.68
CA PHE A 24 -12.09 -8.27 2.85
C PHE A 24 -13.37 -7.92 3.63
N GLN A 25 -13.44 -6.72 4.20
CA GLN A 25 -14.63 -6.25 4.91
C GLN A 25 -15.64 -5.64 3.93
N PRO A 26 -16.93 -5.53 4.33
CA PRO A 26 -17.92 -4.83 3.53
C PRO A 26 -17.46 -3.39 3.27
N ALA A 27 -17.29 -3.06 1.99
CA ALA A 27 -16.86 -1.73 1.58
C ALA A 27 -17.79 -0.66 2.16
N THR A 28 -17.21 0.38 2.77
CA THR A 28 -17.99 1.54 3.21
C THR A 28 -18.66 2.21 2.01
N ALA A 29 -19.74 2.97 2.24
CA ALA A 29 -20.44 3.69 1.16
C ALA A 29 -19.49 4.57 0.33
N GLU A 30 -18.47 5.15 0.98
CA GLU A 30 -17.44 5.96 0.36
C GLU A 30 -16.46 5.13 -0.50
N GLN A 31 -16.00 3.98 -0.01
CA GLN A 31 -15.18 3.04 -0.78
C GLN A 31 -15.93 2.43 -1.97
N ALA A 32 -17.21 2.11 -1.79
CA ALA A 32 -18.05 1.56 -2.85
C ALA A 32 -18.33 2.60 -3.94
N LYS A 33 -18.57 3.86 -3.56
CA LYS A 33 -18.71 4.99 -4.50
C LYS A 33 -17.39 5.23 -5.23
N MET A 34 -16.27 5.24 -4.52
CA MET A 34 -14.96 5.37 -5.12
C MET A 34 -14.68 4.24 -6.13
N MET A 35 -14.96 2.98 -5.80
CA MET A 35 -14.77 1.88 -6.75
C MET A 35 -15.67 2.00 -8.00
N ALA A 36 -16.90 2.47 -7.83
CA ALA A 36 -17.79 2.75 -8.95
C ALA A 36 -17.24 3.88 -9.83
N ASP A 37 -16.77 4.98 -9.23
CA ASP A 37 -16.18 6.13 -9.93
C ASP A 37 -14.86 5.76 -10.64
N LEU A 38 -14.11 4.81 -10.09
CA LEU A 38 -12.86 4.30 -10.67
C LEU A 38 -13.08 3.25 -11.78
N GLY A 39 -14.32 2.80 -12.00
CA GLY A 39 -14.64 1.71 -12.94
C GLY A 39 -14.03 0.36 -12.53
N ILE A 40 -13.63 0.22 -11.27
CA ILE A 40 -13.03 -1.00 -10.72
C ILE A 40 -14.17 -1.90 -10.23
N ALA A 41 -14.26 -3.10 -10.80
CA ALA A 41 -15.23 -4.09 -10.34
C ALA A 41 -15.00 -4.39 -8.86
N LYS A 42 -16.07 -4.45 -8.05
CA LYS A 42 -15.99 -4.83 -6.62
C LYS A 42 -15.25 -6.16 -6.38
N SER A 43 -15.25 -7.04 -7.37
CA SER A 43 -14.49 -8.31 -7.37
C SER A 43 -12.97 -8.14 -7.35
N PHE A 44 -12.45 -6.95 -7.65
CA PHE A 44 -11.02 -6.64 -7.62
C PHE A 44 -10.52 -6.27 -6.22
N MET A 45 -11.42 -5.87 -5.31
CA MET A 45 -11.09 -5.45 -3.94
C MET A 45 -10.40 -6.58 -3.15
N PRO A 46 -10.89 -7.84 -3.16
CA PRO A 46 -10.22 -8.95 -2.47
C PRO A 46 -8.84 -9.29 -3.07
N PHE A 47 -8.64 -9.05 -4.37
CA PHE A 47 -7.36 -9.30 -5.03
C PHE A 47 -6.30 -8.28 -4.57
N VAL A 48 -6.66 -7.00 -4.53
CA VAL A 48 -5.81 -5.94 -3.96
C VAL A 48 -5.55 -6.21 -2.49
N GLY A 49 -6.56 -6.66 -1.74
CA GLY A 49 -6.43 -7.05 -0.34
C GLY A 49 -5.42 -8.18 -0.11
N ALA A 50 -5.54 -9.28 -0.85
CA ALA A 50 -4.59 -10.39 -0.81
C ALA A 50 -3.17 -9.93 -1.18
N LEU A 51 -3.04 -9.09 -2.21
CA LEU A 51 -1.75 -8.54 -2.62
C LEU A 51 -1.12 -7.68 -1.51
N SER A 52 -1.90 -6.83 -0.83
CA SER A 52 -1.42 -6.03 0.30
C SER A 52 -0.96 -6.90 1.48
N ILE A 53 -1.63 -8.01 1.76
CA ILE A 53 -1.18 -8.98 2.79
C ILE A 53 0.16 -9.61 2.40
N ILE A 54 0.27 -10.08 1.15
CA ILE A 54 1.50 -10.68 0.62
C ILE A 54 2.66 -9.68 0.70
N ILE A 55 2.42 -8.43 0.28
CA ILE A 55 3.40 -7.34 0.40
C ILE A 55 3.80 -7.13 1.86
N GLY A 56 2.83 -7.06 2.78
CA GLY A 56 3.09 -6.91 4.21
C GLY A 56 4.01 -7.99 4.77
N LEU A 57 3.82 -9.24 4.34
CA LEU A 57 4.71 -10.37 4.69
C LEU A 57 6.07 -10.25 4.02
N MET A 58 6.12 -9.89 2.73
CA MET A 58 7.37 -9.70 1.98
C MET A 58 8.27 -8.61 2.58
N LEU A 59 7.70 -7.58 3.20
CA LEU A 59 8.46 -6.54 3.88
C LEU A 59 9.20 -7.06 5.12
N LEU A 60 8.71 -8.12 5.77
CA LEU A 60 9.33 -8.69 6.97
C LEU A 60 10.58 -9.53 6.66
N PHE A 61 10.72 -10.03 5.43
CA PHE A 61 11.87 -10.84 5.03
C PHE A 61 12.90 -10.03 4.23
N PRO A 62 14.21 -10.15 4.54
CA PRO A 62 15.26 -9.43 3.83
C PRO A 62 15.23 -9.68 2.32
N GLN A 63 15.15 -10.93 1.91
CA GLN A 63 15.26 -11.34 0.51
C GLN A 63 14.16 -10.72 -0.37
N THR A 64 12.99 -10.44 0.21
CA THR A 64 11.84 -9.87 -0.48
C THR A 64 11.63 -8.39 -0.19
N PHE A 65 12.44 -7.77 0.66
CA PHE A 65 12.24 -6.40 1.13
C PHE A 65 12.17 -5.38 -0.03
N PHE A 66 13.11 -5.46 -0.97
CA PHE A 66 13.13 -4.55 -2.12
C PHE A 66 11.90 -4.75 -3.01
N VAL A 67 11.61 -6.00 -3.40
CA VAL A 67 10.47 -6.33 -4.27
C VAL A 67 9.14 -6.00 -3.58
N GLY A 68 9.02 -6.24 -2.27
CA GLY A 68 7.85 -5.90 -1.48
C GLY A 68 7.58 -4.40 -1.47
N ASN A 69 8.61 -3.58 -1.20
CA ASN A 69 8.46 -2.12 -1.26
C ASN A 69 8.17 -1.63 -2.68
N LEU A 70 8.80 -2.20 -3.71
CA LEU A 70 8.55 -1.85 -5.11
C LEU A 70 7.10 -2.14 -5.51
N LEU A 71 6.60 -3.34 -5.19
CA LEU A 71 5.20 -3.71 -5.44
C LEU A 71 4.25 -2.79 -4.67
N ASN A 72 4.57 -2.45 -3.41
CA ASN A 72 3.76 -1.53 -2.62
C ASN A 72 3.67 -0.15 -3.31
N ALA A 73 4.80 0.39 -3.75
CA ALA A 73 4.83 1.67 -4.46
C ALA A 73 4.03 1.64 -5.77
N ILE A 74 4.10 0.55 -6.54
CA ILE A 74 3.32 0.37 -7.78
C ILE A 74 1.82 0.37 -7.48
N VAL A 75 1.37 -0.37 -6.45
CA VAL A 75 -0.05 -0.46 -6.07
C VAL A 75 -0.59 0.92 -5.67
N ILE A 76 0.14 1.65 -4.82
CA ILE A 76 -0.26 2.99 -4.37
C ILE A 76 -0.29 3.97 -5.55
N LEU A 77 0.71 3.92 -6.44
CA LEU A 77 0.75 4.76 -7.63
C LEU A 77 -0.44 4.49 -8.57
N LEU A 78 -0.82 3.21 -8.74
CA LEU A 78 -2.00 2.85 -9.52
C LEU A 78 -3.28 3.42 -8.89
N ILE A 79 -3.48 3.26 -7.58
CA ILE A 79 -4.64 3.81 -6.87
C ILE A 79 -4.69 5.34 -7.02
N MET A 80 -3.55 6.01 -6.89
CA MET A 80 -3.43 7.45 -7.06
C MET A 80 -3.78 7.88 -8.50
N ALA A 81 -3.26 7.18 -9.51
CA ALA A 81 -3.53 7.46 -10.92
C ALA A 81 -5.02 7.26 -11.27
N PHE A 82 -5.63 6.17 -10.78
CA PHE A 82 -7.06 5.96 -10.95
C PHE A 82 -7.87 7.04 -10.21
N SER A 83 -7.46 7.41 -8.99
CA SER A 83 -8.13 8.46 -8.21
C SER A 83 -8.14 9.80 -8.94
N LEU A 84 -7.01 10.18 -9.57
CA LEU A 84 -6.93 11.38 -10.42
C LEU A 84 -7.82 11.26 -11.65
N ARG A 85 -7.86 10.09 -12.31
CA ARG A 85 -8.74 9.83 -13.46
C ARG A 85 -10.22 9.95 -13.09
N ALA A 86 -10.60 9.55 -11.87
CA ALA A 86 -11.96 9.69 -11.34
C ALA A 86 -12.27 11.12 -10.80
N GLY A 87 -11.35 12.07 -10.92
CA GLY A 87 -11.51 13.44 -10.41
C GLY A 87 -11.37 13.58 -8.90
N ASN A 88 -10.99 12.51 -8.18
CA ASN A 88 -10.79 12.52 -6.74
C ASN A 88 -9.36 12.92 -6.38
N VAL A 89 -9.07 14.20 -6.58
CA VAL A 89 -7.75 14.80 -6.29
C VAL A 89 -7.41 14.69 -4.80
N LYS A 90 -8.40 14.81 -3.91
CA LYS A 90 -8.20 14.70 -2.46
C LYS A 90 -7.64 13.33 -2.07
N MET A 91 -8.19 12.25 -2.63
CA MET A 91 -7.69 10.89 -2.39
C MET A 91 -6.25 10.75 -2.88
N ALA A 92 -5.95 11.26 -4.08
CA ALA A 92 -4.58 11.21 -4.60
C ALA A 92 -3.56 11.90 -3.68
N PHE A 93 -3.92 13.03 -3.06
CA PHE A 93 -3.07 13.70 -2.06
C PHE A 93 -2.88 12.88 -0.78
N ILE A 94 -3.92 12.18 -0.32
CA ILE A 94 -3.84 11.31 0.86
C ILE A 94 -2.87 10.16 0.61
N GLU A 95 -2.77 9.65 -0.62
CA GLU A 95 -1.88 8.54 -1.00
C GLU A 95 -0.39 8.94 -1.11
N ILE A 96 -0.05 10.23 -1.21
CA ILE A 96 1.34 10.71 -1.32
C ILE A 96 2.23 10.25 -0.16
N PRO A 97 1.87 10.45 1.13
CA PRO A 97 2.68 9.95 2.25
C PRO A 97 2.83 8.42 2.23
N PHE A 98 1.81 7.69 1.76
CA PHE A 98 1.88 6.24 1.64
C PHE A 98 2.84 5.82 0.53
N LEU A 99 2.89 6.54 -0.59
CA LEU A 99 3.87 6.31 -1.66
C LEU A 99 5.30 6.66 -1.23
N ALA A 100 5.46 7.72 -0.43
CA ALA A 100 6.76 8.13 0.06
C ALA A 100 7.40 7.08 0.99
N LEU A 101 6.58 6.38 1.78
CA LEU A 101 7.05 5.37 2.74
C LEU A 101 7.87 4.22 2.12
N PRO A 102 7.39 3.44 1.12
CA PRO A 102 8.16 2.37 0.50
C PRO A 102 9.40 2.89 -0.25
N LEU A 103 9.31 4.08 -0.85
CA LEU A 103 10.46 4.70 -1.51
C LEU A 103 11.55 5.10 -0.50
N LEU A 104 11.15 5.67 0.64
CA LEU A 104 12.06 5.96 1.76
C LEU A 104 12.69 4.69 2.32
N LEU A 105 11.91 3.61 2.48
CA LEU A 105 12.41 2.32 2.96
C LEU A 105 13.44 1.70 1.99
N ILE A 106 13.21 1.79 0.68
CA ILE A 106 14.18 1.39 -0.35
C ILE A 106 15.47 2.23 -0.23
N TRP A 107 15.33 3.55 -0.11
CA TRP A 107 16.48 4.46 -0.01
C TRP A 107 17.29 4.24 1.28
N LEU A 108 16.62 3.99 2.40
CA LEU A 108 17.25 3.75 3.70
C LEU A 108 18.04 2.44 3.77
N LYS A 109 17.78 1.46 2.89
CA LYS A 109 18.45 0.14 2.86
C LYS A 109 18.53 -0.58 4.22
N TYR A 110 17.60 -0.30 5.12
CA TYR A 110 17.60 -0.75 6.52
C TYR A 110 16.18 -1.31 6.81
N PRO A 111 15.95 -2.36 7.63
CA PRO A 111 16.85 -3.03 8.59
C PRO A 111 17.85 -4.02 8.02
N PHE A 112 17.67 -4.43 6.78
CA PHE A 112 18.52 -5.42 6.14
C PHE A 112 19.61 -4.69 5.38
N LYS A 113 20.79 -4.55 6.01
CA LYS A 113 21.98 -4.07 5.32
C LYS A 113 22.31 -5.05 4.19
N PHE A 114 22.12 -4.62 2.95
CA PHE A 114 22.67 -5.27 1.76
C PHE A 114 23.91 -4.53 1.31
#